data_AF-A0A952B944-F1
#
_entry.id   AF-A0A952B944-F1
#
_cell.length_a   1.000
_cell.length_b   1.000
_cell.length_c   1.000
_cell.angle_alpha   90.00
_cell.angle_beta   90.00
_cell.angle_gamma   90.00
#
_symmetry.space_group_name_H-M   'P 1'
#
loop_
_entity.id
_entity.type
_entity.pdbx_description
1 polymer ?
#
loop_
_entity_poly.entity_id
_entity_poly.type
_entity_poly.pdbx_seq_one_letter_code
_entity_poly.pdbx_strand_id
1 'polypeptide(L)'
;METQYVPSVQSIDNKGETYARIAPTSFPRGPKGNSAVVHRVTAYNKKALWNEVEAWFEGGPPASGAIESSGASVHTFPGRGGATWRIYTPPVPRDKKVPIAWNSFATPTAIDSITYGFRWNEQLVTRKDTPDGPLVTLPEYYHLVKDNNKKAQWVVVQPEDVPAETELAEVSFSRPLDDPSKPYVTPDDPGSCWKKPGPAAGPFQAHPGDGSVVTYYWYRFADQPALLNADLTDKERQALQSRVEKLHRNWKKDRDYLAPPAIGKLADIDPALIVTPPPGLEVGYVPIATRQAAKE
;
A
#
# COMPACT_ATOMS: atom_id res chain seq x y z
N MET A 1 -1.83 2.05 8.43
CA MET A 1 -1.26 0.70 8.62
C MET A 1 -2.23 -0.24 7.96
N GLU A 2 -1.92 -0.65 6.73
CA GLU A 2 -2.75 -1.58 5.98
C GLU A 2 -2.77 -2.91 6.72
N THR A 3 -3.98 -3.42 7.01
CA THR A 3 -4.15 -4.70 7.71
C THR A 3 -3.82 -5.80 6.72
N GLN A 4 -2.57 -6.28 6.71
CA GLN A 4 -2.20 -7.41 5.88
C GLN A 4 -2.80 -8.69 6.49
N TYR A 5 -3.78 -9.27 5.80
CA TYR A 5 -4.28 -10.61 6.08
C TYR A 5 -3.39 -11.62 5.33
N VAL A 6 -2.72 -12.49 6.07
CA VAL A 6 -1.98 -13.63 5.51
C VAL A 6 -2.81 -14.88 5.77
N PRO A 7 -3.18 -15.66 4.73
CA PRO A 7 -3.90 -16.91 4.91
C PRO A 7 -3.15 -17.87 5.83
N SER A 8 -3.89 -18.60 6.66
CA SER A 8 -3.34 -19.61 7.55
C SER A 8 -4.31 -20.77 7.76
N VAL A 9 -3.80 -21.98 7.91
CA VAL A 9 -4.57 -23.17 8.30
C VAL A 9 -4.07 -23.65 9.67
N GLN A 10 -5.01 -24.08 10.53
CA GLN A 10 -4.70 -24.71 11.82
C GLN A 10 -5.20 -26.15 11.79
N SER A 11 -4.45 -27.05 12.42
CA SER A 11 -4.79 -28.46 12.53
C SER A 11 -4.36 -28.98 13.90
N ILE A 12 -5.05 -30.00 14.41
CA ILE A 12 -4.79 -30.61 15.72
C ILE A 12 -4.30 -32.03 15.47
N ASP A 13 -3.17 -32.40 16.08
CA ASP A 13 -2.63 -33.76 15.96
C ASP A 13 -3.39 -34.76 16.85
N ASN A 14 -3.02 -36.05 16.76
CA ASN A 14 -3.63 -37.11 17.56
C ASN A 14 -3.37 -36.99 19.09
N LYS A 15 -2.43 -36.12 19.51
CA LYS A 15 -2.12 -35.85 20.91
C LYS A 15 -2.88 -34.64 21.46
N GLY A 16 -3.66 -33.96 20.61
CA GLY A 16 -4.39 -32.75 20.98
C GLY A 16 -3.56 -31.47 20.87
N GLU A 17 -2.35 -31.53 20.29
CA GLU A 17 -1.48 -30.38 20.08
C GLU A 17 -1.88 -29.63 18.81
N THR A 18 -1.90 -28.30 18.87
CA THR A 18 -2.35 -27.47 17.74
C THR A 18 -1.18 -26.92 16.95
N TYR A 19 -1.17 -27.17 15.65
CA TYR A 19 -0.20 -26.65 14.69
C TYR A 19 -0.88 -25.70 13.71
N ALA A 20 -0.09 -24.83 13.11
CA ALA A 20 -0.54 -23.93 12.06
C ALA A 20 0.50 -23.84 10.95
N ARG A 21 0.00 -23.63 9.73
CA ARG A 21 0.80 -23.19 8.59
C ARG A 21 0.26 -21.86 8.07
N ILE A 22 1.15 -20.93 7.76
CA ILE A 22 0.80 -19.66 7.10
C ILE A 22 1.27 -19.66 5.64
N ALA A 23 0.63 -18.84 4.81
CA ALA A 23 1.11 -18.62 3.44
C ALA A 23 2.54 -18.06 3.44
N PRO A 24 3.42 -18.53 2.52
CA PRO A 24 4.79 -18.06 2.42
C PRO A 24 4.84 -16.53 2.35
N THR A 25 5.53 -15.91 3.32
CA THR A 25 5.64 -14.45 3.40
C THR A 25 7.10 -14.05 3.35
N SER A 26 7.45 -13.14 2.44
CA SER A 26 8.83 -12.73 2.20
C SER A 26 9.03 -11.23 2.31
N PHE A 27 10.22 -10.83 2.77
CA PHE A 27 10.66 -9.44 2.83
C PHE A 27 11.88 -9.23 1.92
N PRO A 28 12.05 -8.04 1.31
CA PRO A 28 13.29 -7.69 0.62
C PRO A 28 14.49 -7.76 1.56
N ARG A 29 15.58 -8.38 1.12
CA ARG A 29 16.81 -8.57 1.91
C ARG A 29 17.91 -7.67 1.35
N GLY A 30 18.35 -6.70 2.14
CA GLY A 30 19.49 -5.85 1.80
C GLY A 30 20.82 -6.61 1.80
N PRO A 31 21.91 -6.00 1.30
CA PRO A 31 23.23 -6.64 1.19
C PRO A 31 23.81 -7.17 2.51
N LYS A 32 23.41 -6.59 3.65
CA LYS A 32 23.82 -7.04 4.99
C LYS A 32 22.89 -8.09 5.61
N GLY A 33 21.98 -8.66 4.81
CA GLY A 33 21.02 -9.67 5.25
C GLY A 33 19.83 -9.15 6.06
N ASN A 34 19.75 -7.84 6.30
CA ASN A 34 18.65 -7.15 6.98
C ASN A 34 17.56 -6.71 6.00
N SER A 35 16.34 -6.52 6.50
CA SER A 35 15.25 -5.95 5.71
C SER A 35 14.93 -4.54 6.18
N ALA A 36 15.09 -3.54 5.31
CA ALA A 36 14.58 -2.19 5.54
C ALA A 36 13.07 -2.20 5.34
N VAL A 37 12.31 -1.76 6.34
CA VAL A 37 10.83 -1.79 6.30
C VAL A 37 10.21 -0.41 6.41
N VAL A 38 10.92 0.55 7.01
CA VAL A 38 10.52 1.96 7.06
C VAL A 38 11.76 2.82 6.86
N HIS A 39 11.70 3.74 5.91
CA HIS A 39 12.83 4.61 5.57
C HIS A 39 12.38 6.08 5.52
N ARG A 40 13.14 6.95 6.18
CA ARG A 40 13.05 8.41 6.07
C ARG A 40 11.64 8.98 6.33
N VAL A 41 11.01 8.54 7.42
CA VAL A 41 9.72 9.11 7.87
C VAL A 41 9.91 10.59 8.17
N THR A 42 9.24 11.45 7.41
CA THR A 42 9.46 12.90 7.46
C THR A 42 8.14 13.58 7.78
N ALA A 43 8.14 14.44 8.81
CA ALA A 43 7.05 15.38 9.06
C ALA A 43 7.35 16.71 8.38
N TYR A 44 6.33 17.34 7.84
CA TYR A 44 6.41 18.62 7.16
C TYR A 44 5.53 19.64 7.87
N ASN A 45 6.08 20.82 8.16
CA ASN A 45 5.29 21.94 8.64
C ASN A 45 4.77 22.79 7.46
N LYS A 46 4.02 23.86 7.76
CA LYS A 46 3.49 24.76 6.72
C LYS A 46 4.57 25.41 5.85
N LYS A 47 5.78 25.65 6.37
CA LYS A 47 6.89 26.19 5.57
C LYS A 47 7.26 25.22 4.44
N ALA A 48 7.27 23.91 4.72
CA ALA A 48 7.67 22.89 3.76
C ALA A 48 6.70 22.72 2.57
N LEU A 49 5.39 22.83 2.80
CA LEU A 49 4.37 22.44 1.80
C LEU A 49 3.27 23.47 1.52
N TRP A 50 3.09 24.48 2.38
CA TRP A 50 1.89 25.32 2.38
C TRP A 50 2.16 26.79 2.03
N ASN A 51 3.07 27.44 2.75
CA ASN A 51 3.18 28.91 2.73
C ASN A 51 3.43 29.49 1.32
N GLU A 52 4.30 28.88 0.53
CA GLU A 52 4.56 29.35 -0.84
C GLU A 52 3.34 29.19 -1.76
N VAL A 53 2.61 28.08 -1.61
CA VAL A 53 1.42 27.77 -2.42
C VAL A 53 0.28 28.73 -2.06
N GLU A 54 0.09 29.00 -0.76
CA GLU A 54 -0.89 29.98 -0.28
C GLU A 54 -0.61 31.38 -0.84
N ALA A 55 0.62 31.87 -0.69
CA ALA A 55 1.02 33.17 -1.22
C ALA A 55 0.82 33.27 -2.75
N TRP A 56 1.16 32.20 -3.49
CA TRP A 56 0.91 32.15 -4.93
C TRP A 56 -0.58 32.22 -5.28
N PHE A 57 -1.42 31.51 -4.53
CA PHE A 57 -2.86 31.54 -4.75
C PHE A 57 -3.48 32.89 -4.43
N GLU A 58 -2.92 33.64 -3.49
CA GLU A 58 -3.30 35.02 -3.13
C GLU A 58 -2.77 36.10 -4.10
N GLY A 59 -2.04 35.72 -5.15
CA GLY A 59 -1.57 36.62 -6.20
C GLY A 59 -0.06 36.84 -6.24
N GLY A 60 0.70 36.17 -5.37
CA GLY A 60 2.15 36.11 -5.41
C GLY A 60 2.69 35.32 -6.62
N PRO A 61 4.03 35.24 -6.76
CA PRO A 61 4.67 34.49 -7.84
C PRO A 61 4.37 32.98 -7.77
N PRO A 62 4.46 32.24 -8.88
CA PRO A 62 4.30 30.80 -8.89
C PRO A 62 5.22 30.08 -7.90
N ALA A 63 4.64 29.24 -7.05
CA ALA A 63 5.40 28.38 -6.16
C ALA A 63 6.21 27.36 -6.98
N SER A 64 7.44 27.10 -6.56
CA SER A 64 8.36 26.22 -7.29
C SER A 64 7.85 24.79 -7.40
N GLY A 65 7.07 24.35 -6.40
CA GLY A 65 6.62 22.97 -6.19
C GLY A 65 7.63 22.13 -5.40
N ALA A 66 8.83 22.64 -5.13
CA ALA A 66 9.82 21.93 -4.32
C ALA A 66 9.43 21.94 -2.83
N ILE A 67 9.76 20.86 -2.13
CA ILE A 67 9.59 20.79 -0.67
C ILE A 67 10.69 21.62 0.00
N GLU A 68 10.30 22.61 0.80
CA GLU A 68 11.26 23.43 1.56
C GLU A 68 11.84 22.62 2.74
N SER A 69 13.09 22.18 2.56
CA SER A 69 13.80 21.29 3.48
C SER A 69 13.91 21.80 4.92
N SER A 70 13.96 23.12 5.13
CA SER A 70 14.02 23.71 6.47
C SER A 70 12.69 23.62 7.22
N GLY A 71 11.59 23.27 6.54
CA GLY A 71 10.31 22.92 7.15
C GLY A 71 10.11 21.41 7.35
N ALA A 72 11.10 20.59 7.02
CA ALA A 72 11.06 19.14 7.09
C ALA A 72 11.82 18.62 8.33
N SER A 73 11.20 17.69 9.05
CA SER A 73 11.79 17.02 10.21
C SER A 73 11.81 15.51 9.98
N VAL A 74 13.00 14.96 9.78
CA VAL A 74 13.19 13.51 9.60
C VAL A 74 13.23 12.83 10.96
N HIS A 75 12.40 11.80 11.14
CA HIS A 75 12.35 11.00 12.35
C HIS A 75 13.55 10.07 12.43
N THR A 76 14.12 9.98 13.63
CA THR A 76 15.19 9.03 13.92
C THR A 76 14.67 7.78 14.60
N PHE A 77 15.21 6.62 14.26
CA PHE A 77 14.81 5.36 14.84
C PHE A 77 15.77 4.90 15.95
N PRO A 78 15.27 4.58 17.15
CA PRO A 78 16.10 4.07 18.25
C PRO A 78 16.42 2.57 18.10
N GLY A 79 16.01 1.94 16.99
CA GLY A 79 16.13 0.49 16.75
C GLY A 79 15.23 -0.38 17.63
N ARG A 80 14.26 0.23 18.31
CA ARG A 80 13.24 -0.47 19.10
C ARG A 80 11.95 -0.59 18.30
N GLY A 81 11.13 -1.58 18.61
CA GLY A 81 9.86 -1.84 17.93
C GLY A 81 9.56 -3.33 17.89
N GLY A 82 8.70 -3.73 16.97
CA GLY A 82 8.36 -5.13 16.74
C GLY A 82 7.15 -5.27 15.83
N ALA A 83 6.70 -6.50 15.64
CA ALA A 83 5.43 -6.79 14.99
C ALA A 83 4.46 -7.43 15.98
N THR A 84 3.17 -7.22 15.76
CA THR A 84 2.09 -7.76 16.61
C THR A 84 1.32 -8.88 15.90
N TRP A 85 2.03 -9.68 15.09
CA TRP A 85 1.42 -10.75 14.30
C TRP A 85 0.81 -11.82 15.21
N ARG A 86 -0.34 -12.34 14.78
CA ARG A 86 -1.18 -13.28 15.51
C ARG A 86 -1.77 -14.27 14.52
N ILE A 87 -1.85 -15.54 14.89
CA ILE A 87 -2.53 -16.58 14.11
C ILE A 87 -3.83 -16.93 14.82
N TYR A 88 -4.94 -16.87 14.09
CA TYR A 88 -6.29 -17.13 14.61
C TYR A 88 -7.25 -17.53 13.50
N THR A 89 -8.26 -18.33 13.82
CA THR A 89 -9.38 -18.66 12.95
C THR A 89 -10.57 -17.75 13.28
N PRO A 90 -11.18 -17.05 12.32
CA PRO A 90 -12.44 -16.33 12.58
C PRO A 90 -13.53 -17.33 13.02
N PRO A 91 -14.42 -16.98 13.98
CA PRO A 91 -14.61 -15.66 14.58
C PRO A 91 -13.91 -15.47 15.95
N VAL A 92 -12.65 -15.86 16.13
CA VAL A 92 -11.93 -15.64 17.41
C VAL A 92 -11.91 -14.15 17.82
N PRO A 93 -12.41 -13.80 19.04
CA PRO A 93 -12.39 -12.45 19.58
C PRO A 93 -10.97 -11.86 19.68
N ARG A 94 -10.86 -10.52 19.58
CA ARG A 94 -9.56 -9.82 19.49
C ARG A 94 -8.62 -10.09 20.66
N ASP A 95 -9.15 -10.20 21.87
CA ASP A 95 -8.45 -10.48 23.13
C ASP A 95 -7.96 -11.94 23.22
N LYS A 96 -8.56 -12.85 22.45
CA LYS A 96 -8.19 -14.27 22.38
C LYS A 96 -7.24 -14.60 21.22
N LYS A 97 -6.86 -13.63 20.40
CA LYS A 97 -5.91 -13.83 19.29
C LYS A 97 -4.50 -14.02 19.83
N VAL A 98 -3.92 -15.19 19.58
CA VAL A 98 -2.63 -15.59 20.13
C VAL A 98 -1.48 -15.01 19.28
N PRO A 99 -0.47 -14.37 19.90
CA PRO A 99 0.67 -13.80 19.17
C PRO A 99 1.65 -14.87 18.68
N ILE A 100 2.36 -14.55 17.61
CA ILE A 100 3.56 -15.28 17.18
C ILE A 100 4.74 -14.89 18.07
N ALA A 101 5.65 -15.83 18.31
CA ALA A 101 6.98 -15.58 18.87
C ALA A 101 7.88 -14.81 17.89
N TRP A 102 7.43 -13.63 17.44
CA TRP A 102 8.09 -12.80 16.41
C TRP A 102 9.57 -12.55 16.71
N ASN A 103 9.88 -12.25 17.98
CA ASN A 103 11.25 -11.95 18.41
C ASN A 103 12.20 -13.16 18.37
N SER A 104 11.70 -14.39 18.14
CA SER A 104 12.55 -15.57 17.96
C SER A 104 13.30 -15.55 16.62
N PHE A 105 12.70 -14.96 15.58
CA PHE A 105 13.28 -14.92 14.23
C PHE A 105 13.52 -13.50 13.69
N ALA A 106 13.00 -12.46 14.34
CA ALA A 106 13.14 -11.08 13.90
C ALA A 106 13.59 -10.16 15.04
N THR A 107 14.78 -9.55 14.90
CA THR A 107 15.27 -8.52 15.82
C THR A 107 15.02 -7.13 15.20
N PRO A 108 14.20 -6.27 15.81
CA PRO A 108 14.05 -4.89 15.37
C PRO A 108 15.39 -4.16 15.45
N THR A 109 15.72 -3.36 14.44
CA THR A 109 17.00 -2.63 14.41
C THR A 109 16.85 -1.30 13.69
N ALA A 110 17.67 -0.33 14.11
CA ALA A 110 17.98 0.82 13.28
C ALA A 110 19.10 0.37 12.34
N ILE A 111 18.84 0.34 11.04
CA ILE A 111 19.86 0.04 10.02
C ILE A 111 20.83 1.22 9.92
N ASP A 112 20.28 2.42 10.01
CA ASP A 112 20.95 3.70 10.23
C ASP A 112 20.00 4.59 11.06
N SER A 113 20.36 5.86 11.30
CA SER A 113 19.57 6.75 12.14
C SER A 113 18.15 7.02 11.61
N ILE A 114 17.89 6.87 10.30
CA ILE A 114 16.61 7.19 9.64
C ILE A 114 15.97 5.99 8.93
N THR A 115 16.51 4.78 9.13
CA THR A 115 16.01 3.54 8.53
C THR A 115 15.76 2.49 9.60
N TYR A 116 14.50 2.10 9.75
CA TYR A 116 14.09 0.99 10.61
C TYR A 116 13.94 -0.29 9.80
N GLY A 117 14.30 -1.41 10.42
CA GLY A 117 14.29 -2.71 9.79
C GLY A 117 14.31 -3.86 10.77
N PHE A 118 14.47 -5.05 10.20
CA PHE A 118 14.69 -6.28 10.95
C PHE A 118 16.02 -6.91 10.56
N ARG A 119 16.73 -7.41 11.58
CA ARG A 119 17.78 -8.42 11.42
C ARG A 119 17.16 -9.77 11.71
N TRP A 120 17.33 -10.72 10.80
CA TRP A 120 16.69 -12.02 10.88
C TRP A 120 17.56 -13.07 11.57
N ASN A 121 16.94 -14.04 12.22
CA ASN A 121 17.61 -15.25 12.68
C ASN A 121 17.76 -16.22 11.49
N GLU A 122 18.98 -16.39 11.00
CA GLU A 122 19.29 -17.22 9.82
C GLU A 122 18.95 -18.71 10.00
N GLN A 123 18.78 -19.20 11.24
CA GLN A 123 18.37 -20.58 11.49
C GLN A 123 16.86 -20.81 11.35
N LEU A 124 16.06 -19.75 11.37
CA LEU A 124 14.59 -19.84 11.35
C LEU A 124 13.97 -19.23 10.10
N VAL A 125 14.72 -18.44 9.33
CA VAL A 125 14.25 -17.86 8.07
C VAL A 125 14.96 -18.51 6.89
N THR A 126 14.30 -18.51 5.72
CA THR A 126 14.92 -19.00 4.48
C THR A 126 15.37 -17.83 3.63
N ARG A 127 16.59 -17.89 3.09
CA ARG A 127 17.12 -16.90 2.14
C ARG A 127 16.89 -17.38 0.72
N LYS A 128 16.37 -16.50 -0.13
CA LYS A 128 16.08 -16.82 -1.54
C LYS A 128 16.48 -15.66 -2.42
N ASP A 129 17.29 -15.91 -3.44
CA ASP A 129 17.56 -14.94 -4.48
C ASP A 129 16.60 -15.16 -5.65
N THR A 130 15.85 -14.13 -6.03
CA THR A 130 14.93 -14.16 -7.18
C THR A 130 15.41 -13.20 -8.27
N PRO A 131 14.90 -13.30 -9.50
CA PRO A 131 15.18 -12.32 -10.55
C PRO A 131 14.84 -10.87 -10.14
N ASP A 132 13.80 -10.70 -9.31
CA ASP A 132 13.34 -9.39 -8.81
C ASP A 132 14.14 -8.89 -7.61
N GLY A 133 14.92 -9.78 -6.97
CA GLY A 133 15.88 -9.41 -5.94
C GLY A 133 16.04 -10.45 -4.82
N PRO A 134 17.00 -10.19 -3.92
CA PRO A 134 17.21 -10.99 -2.72
C PRO A 134 16.01 -10.86 -1.76
N LEU A 135 15.50 -12.00 -1.31
CA LEU A 135 14.40 -12.13 -0.36
C LEU A 135 14.83 -12.94 0.88
N VAL A 136 14.09 -12.71 1.96
CA VAL A 136 14.05 -13.55 3.14
C VAL A 136 12.61 -13.96 3.40
N THR A 137 12.37 -15.27 3.46
CA THR A 137 11.07 -15.87 3.71
C THR A 137 10.96 -16.23 5.19
N LEU A 138 9.88 -15.80 5.82
CA LEU A 138 9.58 -16.08 7.22
C LEU A 138 9.24 -17.56 7.43
N PRO A 139 9.32 -18.09 8.67
CA PRO A 139 8.85 -19.44 8.96
C PRO A 139 7.38 -19.63 8.58
N GLU A 140 7.05 -20.79 8.01
CA GLU A 140 5.67 -21.13 7.62
C GLU A 140 4.92 -21.89 8.70
N TYR A 141 5.61 -22.69 9.50
CA TYR A 141 5.01 -23.63 10.45
C TYR A 141 5.17 -23.17 11.89
N TYR A 142 4.09 -23.32 12.66
CA TYR A 142 4.03 -22.92 14.05
C TYR A 142 3.32 -23.96 14.92
N HIS A 143 3.79 -24.14 16.15
CA HIS A 143 3.14 -24.94 17.19
C HIS A 143 2.60 -24.02 18.29
N LEU A 144 1.38 -24.28 18.77
CA LEU A 144 0.76 -23.52 19.83
C LEU A 144 1.22 -24.03 21.20
N VAL A 145 2.10 -23.28 21.84
CA VAL A 145 2.58 -23.60 23.20
C VAL A 145 1.98 -22.66 24.22
N LYS A 146 1.88 -23.13 25.47
CA LYS A 146 1.57 -22.28 26.63
C LYS A 146 2.82 -22.18 27.49
N ASP A 147 3.22 -20.98 27.85
CA ASP A 147 4.31 -20.77 28.80
C ASP A 147 3.90 -21.20 30.23
N ASN A 148 4.85 -21.15 31.16
CA ASN A 148 4.64 -21.48 32.58
C ASN A 148 3.56 -20.59 33.24
N ASN A 149 3.28 -19.42 32.68
CA ASN A 149 2.23 -18.49 33.13
C ASN A 149 0.90 -18.71 32.39
N LYS A 150 0.75 -19.83 31.68
CA LYS A 150 -0.40 -20.21 30.83
C LYS A 150 -0.70 -19.23 29.70
N LYS A 151 0.25 -18.39 29.31
CA LYS A 151 0.11 -17.49 28.16
C LYS A 151 0.45 -18.27 26.90
N ALA A 152 -0.52 -18.35 26.00
CA ALA A 152 -0.34 -19.02 24.72
C ALA A 152 0.52 -18.19 23.77
N GLN A 153 1.34 -18.87 22.96
CA GLN A 153 2.14 -18.28 21.90
C GLN A 153 2.35 -19.30 20.77
N TRP A 154 2.35 -18.81 19.52
CA TRP A 154 2.76 -19.60 18.36
C TRP A 154 4.28 -19.56 18.22
N VAL A 155 4.95 -20.69 18.42
CA VAL A 155 6.41 -20.83 18.28
C VAL A 155 6.74 -21.49 16.94
N VAL A 156 7.86 -21.11 16.34
CA VAL A 156 8.33 -21.70 15.09
C VAL A 156 8.65 -23.18 15.31
N VAL A 157 8.22 -24.02 14.38
CA VAL A 157 8.56 -25.45 14.32
C VAL A 157 9.07 -25.77 12.92
N GLN A 158 10.03 -26.71 12.81
CA GLN A 158 10.52 -27.11 11.49
C GLN A 158 9.48 -27.96 10.76
N PRO A 159 9.41 -27.93 9.42
CA PRO A 159 8.45 -28.72 8.65
C PRO A 159 8.47 -30.22 9.00
N GLU A 160 9.65 -30.78 9.24
CA GLU A 160 9.86 -32.19 9.60
C GLU A 160 9.32 -32.57 10.99
N ASP A 161 9.14 -31.59 11.88
CA ASP A 161 8.62 -31.80 13.23
C ASP A 161 7.09 -31.65 13.30
N VAL A 162 6.44 -31.27 12.19
CA VAL A 162 4.98 -31.17 12.11
C VAL A 162 4.40 -32.56 11.81
N PRO A 163 3.48 -33.09 12.66
CA PRO A 163 2.93 -34.42 12.44
C PRO A 163 2.21 -34.53 11.09
N ALA A 164 2.51 -35.58 10.33
CA ALA A 164 1.99 -35.77 8.97
C ALA A 164 0.45 -35.85 8.93
N GLU A 165 -0.18 -36.38 9.99
CA GLU A 165 -1.64 -36.43 10.14
C GLU A 165 -2.31 -35.06 10.21
N THR A 166 -1.55 -33.98 10.43
CA THR A 166 -2.10 -32.62 10.42
C THR A 166 -2.46 -32.15 9.01
N GLU A 167 -1.93 -32.83 7.98
CA GLU A 167 -2.07 -32.51 6.54
C GLU A 167 -1.61 -31.08 6.16
N LEU A 168 -0.94 -30.38 7.07
CA LEU A 168 -0.50 -28.99 6.86
C LEU A 168 0.52 -28.87 5.71
N ALA A 169 1.31 -29.91 5.44
CA ALA A 169 2.25 -29.94 4.33
C ALA A 169 1.57 -29.88 2.95
N GLU A 170 0.36 -30.46 2.84
CA GLU A 170 -0.41 -30.55 1.59
C GLU A 170 -1.27 -29.30 1.33
N VAL A 171 -1.35 -28.38 2.29
CA VAL A 171 -2.11 -27.13 2.15
C VAL A 171 -1.53 -26.26 1.03
N SER A 172 -2.37 -25.92 0.06
CA SER A 172 -2.09 -24.91 -0.96
C SER A 172 -2.74 -23.58 -0.60
N PHE A 173 -1.96 -22.49 -0.62
CA PHE A 173 -2.44 -21.11 -0.48
C PHE A 173 -2.65 -20.43 -1.83
N SER A 174 -2.93 -21.20 -2.89
CA SER A 174 -3.30 -20.66 -4.19
C SER A 174 -4.50 -19.72 -4.08
N ARG A 175 -4.55 -18.72 -4.97
CA ARG A 175 -5.72 -17.84 -5.08
C ARG A 175 -6.98 -18.70 -5.18
N PRO A 176 -8.01 -18.46 -4.34
CA PRO A 176 -9.28 -19.18 -4.47
C PRO A 176 -9.82 -19.03 -5.89
N LEU A 177 -10.52 -20.06 -6.38
CA LEU A 177 -11.35 -19.96 -7.58
C LEU A 177 -12.61 -19.15 -7.23
N ASP A 178 -12.41 -17.88 -6.88
CA ASP A 178 -13.51 -16.96 -6.68
C ASP A 178 -14.09 -16.57 -8.04
N ASP A 179 -15.40 -16.36 -8.08
CA ASP A 179 -16.04 -15.74 -9.23
C ASP A 179 -15.32 -14.42 -9.56
N PRO A 180 -15.12 -14.11 -10.86
CA PRO A 180 -14.55 -12.83 -11.26
C PRO A 180 -15.28 -11.69 -10.55
N SER A 181 -14.51 -10.77 -9.97
CA SER A 181 -15.09 -9.59 -9.34
C SER A 181 -16.00 -8.88 -10.35
N LYS A 182 -17.21 -8.53 -9.91
CA LYS A 182 -18.13 -7.77 -10.74
C LYS A 182 -17.44 -6.47 -11.19
N PRO A 183 -17.70 -5.99 -12.41
CA PRO A 183 -17.18 -4.72 -12.87
C PRO A 183 -17.43 -3.61 -11.85
N TYR A 184 -16.39 -2.83 -11.55
CA TYR A 184 -16.62 -1.51 -10.97
C TYR A 184 -17.38 -0.70 -12.02
N VAL A 185 -18.51 -0.12 -11.63
CA VAL A 185 -19.33 0.76 -12.48
C VAL A 185 -19.84 1.91 -11.64
N THR A 186 -19.84 3.09 -12.22
CA THR A 186 -20.43 4.28 -11.62
C THR A 186 -21.91 4.39 -11.97
N PRO A 187 -22.75 5.05 -11.15
CA PRO A 187 -24.15 5.33 -11.46
C PRO A 187 -24.33 5.90 -12.89
N ASP A 188 -25.33 5.40 -13.59
CA ASP A 188 -25.66 5.80 -14.97
C ASP A 188 -26.86 6.76 -15.05
N ASP A 189 -27.55 6.99 -13.92
CA ASP A 189 -28.72 7.86 -13.85
C ASP A 189 -28.44 9.24 -14.48
N PRO A 190 -29.29 9.73 -15.40
CA PRO A 190 -29.07 11.00 -16.10
C PRO A 190 -29.03 12.24 -15.20
N GLY A 191 -29.62 12.18 -14.00
CA GLY A 191 -29.59 13.23 -12.99
C GLY A 191 -28.39 13.15 -12.05
N SER A 192 -27.58 12.09 -12.12
CA SER A 192 -26.45 11.90 -11.22
C SER A 192 -25.29 12.89 -11.45
N CYS A 193 -24.47 13.05 -10.41
CA CYS A 193 -23.22 13.82 -10.47
C CYS A 193 -22.20 13.30 -11.51
N TRP A 194 -22.39 12.09 -12.02
CA TRP A 194 -21.57 11.53 -13.10
C TRP A 194 -21.98 12.05 -14.48
N LYS A 195 -23.23 12.52 -14.61
CA LYS A 195 -23.83 12.96 -15.88
C LYS A 195 -24.15 14.46 -15.93
N LYS A 196 -24.25 15.14 -14.77
CA LYS A 196 -24.55 16.58 -14.69
C LYS A 196 -23.59 17.31 -13.73
N PRO A 197 -22.82 18.29 -14.22
CA PRO A 197 -22.73 18.74 -15.62
C PRO A 197 -22.09 17.68 -16.53
N GLY A 198 -21.40 16.69 -15.96
CA GLY A 198 -20.88 15.52 -16.67
C GLY A 198 -19.47 15.71 -17.23
N PRO A 199 -18.94 14.70 -17.94
CA PRO A 199 -17.61 14.77 -18.53
C PRO A 199 -17.58 15.72 -19.74
N ALA A 200 -16.41 16.33 -19.95
CA ALA A 200 -16.11 17.14 -21.12
C ALA A 200 -15.70 16.29 -22.35
N ALA A 201 -15.10 15.12 -22.13
CA ALA A 201 -14.73 14.19 -23.21
C ALA A 201 -14.70 12.73 -22.75
N GLY A 202 -14.88 11.81 -23.69
CA GLY A 202 -14.83 10.35 -23.50
C GLY A 202 -16.06 9.65 -24.07
N PRO A 203 -16.19 8.33 -23.85
CA PRO A 203 -15.28 7.48 -23.10
C PRO A 203 -13.92 7.29 -23.78
N PHE A 204 -12.90 7.05 -22.97
CA PHE A 204 -11.60 6.52 -23.36
C PHE A 204 -11.34 5.21 -22.62
N GLN A 205 -10.38 4.42 -23.10
CA GLN A 205 -9.99 3.16 -22.49
C GLN A 205 -8.48 3.11 -22.24
N ALA A 206 -8.11 2.52 -21.10
CA ALA A 206 -6.76 2.10 -20.77
C ALA A 206 -6.76 0.59 -20.53
N HIS A 207 -5.63 -0.07 -20.84
CA HIS A 207 -5.46 -1.52 -20.74
C HIS A 207 -4.25 -1.85 -19.85
N PRO A 208 -4.40 -1.82 -18.52
CA PRO A 208 -3.34 -2.19 -17.61
C PRO A 208 -2.93 -3.66 -17.75
N GLY A 209 -1.72 -3.99 -17.31
CA GLY A 209 -1.14 -5.33 -17.36
C GLY A 209 -1.82 -6.37 -16.46
N ASP A 210 -2.78 -5.96 -15.63
CA ASP A 210 -3.60 -6.85 -14.81
C ASP A 210 -4.72 -7.56 -15.60
N GLY A 211 -4.84 -7.29 -16.90
CA GLY A 211 -5.84 -7.88 -17.77
C GLY A 211 -7.22 -7.20 -17.67
N SER A 212 -7.31 -6.06 -16.97
CA SER A 212 -8.53 -5.26 -16.93
C SER A 212 -8.60 -4.24 -18.08
N VAL A 213 -9.80 -3.71 -18.30
CA VAL A 213 -10.06 -2.54 -19.14
C VAL A 213 -10.67 -1.48 -18.25
N VAL A 214 -9.98 -0.33 -18.18
CA VAL A 214 -10.44 0.86 -17.45
C VAL A 214 -11.08 1.82 -18.43
N THR A 215 -12.38 2.07 -18.29
CA THR A 215 -13.07 3.15 -19.00
C THR A 215 -13.01 4.41 -18.17
N TYR A 216 -12.56 5.51 -18.78
CA TYR A 216 -12.45 6.81 -18.12
C TYR A 216 -12.93 7.94 -19.02
N TYR A 217 -13.23 9.08 -18.40
CA TYR A 217 -13.65 10.30 -19.06
C TYR A 217 -12.86 11.48 -18.52
N TRP A 218 -12.78 12.57 -19.27
CA TRP A 218 -12.17 13.81 -18.81
C TRP A 218 -13.25 14.73 -18.24
N TYR A 219 -13.10 15.10 -16.98
CA TYR A 219 -13.96 16.05 -16.28
C TYR A 219 -13.23 17.35 -16.07
N ARG A 220 -13.97 18.46 -16.12
CA ARG A 220 -13.47 19.71 -15.53
C ARG A 220 -13.27 19.44 -14.03
N PHE A 221 -12.13 19.85 -13.48
CA PHE A 221 -11.73 19.44 -12.13
C PHE A 221 -12.80 19.71 -11.08
N ALA A 222 -13.37 20.92 -11.08
CA ALA A 222 -14.45 21.33 -10.18
C ALA A 222 -15.77 20.56 -10.35
N ASP A 223 -15.98 19.95 -11.51
CA ASP A 223 -17.23 19.31 -11.91
C ASP A 223 -17.16 17.77 -11.80
N GLN A 224 -16.04 17.24 -11.29
CA GLN A 224 -15.92 15.81 -11.03
C GLN A 224 -16.86 15.38 -9.87
N PRO A 225 -17.34 14.12 -9.88
CA PRO A 225 -18.28 13.61 -8.88
C PRO A 225 -17.86 13.85 -7.43
N ALA A 226 -16.57 13.69 -7.11
CA ALA A 226 -16.06 13.91 -5.76
C ALA A 226 -16.27 15.35 -5.26
N LEU A 227 -16.03 16.36 -6.11
CA LEU A 227 -16.18 17.77 -5.70
C LEU A 227 -17.63 18.25 -5.71
N LEU A 228 -18.49 17.64 -6.53
CA LEU A 228 -19.94 17.88 -6.48
C LEU A 228 -20.56 17.38 -5.17
N ASN A 229 -19.95 16.37 -4.52
CA ASN A 229 -20.41 15.79 -3.26
C ASN A 229 -19.54 16.17 -2.04
N ALA A 230 -18.73 17.23 -2.16
CA ALA A 230 -17.81 17.68 -1.11
C ALA A 230 -18.36 18.84 -0.24
N ASP A 231 -19.67 19.09 -0.27
CA ASP A 231 -20.34 20.20 0.44
C ASP A 231 -19.73 21.59 0.16
N LEU A 232 -19.17 21.77 -1.03
CA LEU A 232 -18.61 23.05 -1.49
C LEU A 232 -19.68 23.91 -2.15
N THR A 233 -19.64 25.21 -1.89
CA THR A 233 -20.39 26.19 -2.66
C THR A 233 -19.87 26.29 -4.09
N ASP A 234 -20.69 26.83 -5.00
CA ASP A 234 -20.24 27.11 -6.37
C ASP A 234 -18.99 27.98 -6.41
N LYS A 235 -18.93 29.01 -5.55
CA LYS A 235 -17.79 29.92 -5.46
C LYS A 235 -16.51 29.18 -5.06
N GLU A 236 -16.58 28.30 -4.07
CA GLU A 236 -15.43 27.52 -3.62
C GLU A 236 -14.96 26.53 -4.68
N ARG A 237 -15.89 25.86 -5.38
CA ARG A 237 -15.55 25.00 -6.51
C ARG A 237 -14.86 25.76 -7.64
N GLN A 238 -15.35 26.94 -8.00
CA GLN A 238 -14.69 27.79 -9.01
C GLN A 238 -13.31 28.29 -8.55
N ALA A 239 -13.14 28.55 -7.25
CA ALA A 239 -11.82 28.88 -6.69
C ALA A 239 -10.86 27.69 -6.79
N LEU A 240 -11.31 26.46 -6.50
CA LEU A 240 -10.52 25.24 -6.68
C LEU A 240 -10.16 25.01 -8.14
N GLN A 241 -11.10 25.22 -9.07
CA GLN A 241 -10.82 25.14 -10.51
C GLN A 241 -9.67 26.07 -10.88
N SER A 242 -9.76 27.34 -10.48
CA SER A 242 -8.73 28.35 -10.77
C SER A 242 -7.36 27.95 -10.23
N ARG A 243 -7.32 27.34 -9.03
CA ARG A 243 -6.08 26.82 -8.42
C ARG A 243 -5.50 25.64 -9.20
N VAL A 244 -6.33 24.69 -9.62
CA VAL A 244 -5.87 23.55 -10.42
C VAL A 244 -5.37 23.97 -11.78
N GLU A 245 -5.99 24.97 -12.42
CA GLU A 245 -5.46 25.50 -13.67
C GLU A 245 -4.09 26.18 -13.49
N LYS A 246 -3.89 26.90 -12.38
CA LYS A 246 -2.56 27.42 -12.00
C LYS A 246 -1.55 26.27 -11.86
N LEU A 247 -1.92 25.20 -11.16
CA LEU A 247 -1.08 24.01 -11.00
C LEU A 247 -0.74 23.35 -12.34
N HIS A 248 -1.73 23.03 -13.19
CA HIS A 248 -1.48 22.37 -14.48
C HIS A 248 -0.60 23.19 -15.42
N ARG A 249 -0.63 24.53 -15.33
CA ARG A 249 0.24 25.42 -16.12
C ARG A 249 1.69 25.41 -15.64
N ASN A 250 1.94 25.28 -14.34
CA ASN A 250 3.27 25.52 -13.75
C ASN A 250 3.96 24.26 -13.21
N TRP A 251 3.18 23.28 -12.75
CA TRP A 251 3.67 22.03 -12.15
C TRP A 251 3.47 20.89 -13.13
N LYS A 252 4.44 20.74 -14.04
CA LYS A 252 4.46 19.71 -15.08
C LYS A 252 5.03 18.39 -14.55
N LYS A 253 4.64 17.27 -15.18
CA LYS A 253 5.00 15.91 -14.75
C LYS A 253 6.47 15.52 -14.98
N ASP A 254 7.18 16.29 -15.79
CA ASP A 254 8.57 16.10 -16.20
C ASP A 254 9.57 16.81 -15.27
N ARG A 255 9.16 17.05 -14.02
CA ARG A 255 9.96 17.72 -12.99
C ARG A 255 10.09 16.84 -11.75
N ASP A 256 11.20 17.02 -11.05
CA ASP A 256 11.45 16.37 -9.77
C ASP A 256 10.91 17.24 -8.62
N TYR A 257 9.79 16.81 -8.02
CA TYR A 257 9.20 17.45 -6.84
C TYR A 257 9.70 16.86 -5.52
N LEU A 258 10.20 15.63 -5.57
CA LEU A 258 10.74 14.89 -4.44
C LEU A 258 12.22 14.59 -4.70
N ALA A 259 13.00 14.56 -3.62
CA ALA A 259 14.38 14.11 -3.71
C ALA A 259 14.44 12.65 -4.19
N PRO A 260 15.48 12.25 -4.94
CA PRO A 260 15.66 10.87 -5.36
C PRO A 260 15.73 9.92 -4.14
N PRO A 261 15.38 8.64 -4.32
CA PRO A 261 15.43 7.67 -3.24
C PRO A 261 16.87 7.53 -2.71
N ALA A 262 17.04 7.58 -1.39
CA ALA A 262 18.35 7.38 -0.77
C ALA A 262 18.76 5.90 -0.71
N ILE A 263 17.80 4.98 -0.83
CA ILE A 263 18.01 3.53 -0.88
C ILE A 263 17.10 2.93 -1.95
N GLY A 264 17.63 2.00 -2.74
CA GLY A 264 16.87 1.25 -3.74
C GLY A 264 16.64 2.03 -5.03
N LYS A 265 15.66 1.58 -5.81
CA LYS A 265 15.19 2.21 -7.04
C LYS A 265 13.70 2.52 -6.90
N LEU A 266 13.20 3.47 -7.69
CA LEU A 266 11.77 3.74 -7.76
C LEU A 266 11.04 2.54 -8.36
N ALA A 267 9.81 2.30 -7.90
CA ALA A 267 8.90 1.41 -8.59
C ALA A 267 8.31 2.12 -9.80
N ASP A 268 8.07 1.36 -10.87
CA ASP A 268 7.38 1.87 -12.05
C ASP A 268 5.86 1.80 -11.85
N ILE A 269 5.16 2.81 -12.37
CA ILE A 269 3.72 2.77 -12.57
C ILE A 269 3.50 2.13 -13.94
N ASP A 270 2.48 1.26 -14.06
CA ASP A 270 2.07 0.73 -15.36
C ASP A 270 1.83 1.89 -16.35
N PRO A 271 2.57 1.96 -17.48
CA PRO A 271 2.45 3.06 -18.43
C PRO A 271 1.03 3.27 -18.96
N ALA A 272 0.18 2.22 -18.98
CA ALA A 272 -1.21 2.33 -19.39
C ALA A 272 -2.04 3.23 -18.45
N LEU A 273 -1.59 3.44 -17.21
CA LEU A 273 -2.24 4.33 -16.23
C LEU A 273 -1.84 5.80 -16.39
N ILE A 274 -0.86 6.11 -17.25
CA ILE A 274 -0.40 7.47 -17.53
C ILE A 274 -1.06 7.95 -18.83
N VAL A 275 -2.23 8.59 -18.70
CA VAL A 275 -3.04 9.02 -19.84
C VAL A 275 -2.71 10.45 -20.29
N THR A 276 -2.92 10.74 -21.57
CA THR A 276 -2.68 12.07 -22.16
C THR A 276 -4.00 12.85 -22.29
N PRO A 277 -4.06 14.12 -21.84
CA PRO A 277 -5.22 14.97 -22.06
C PRO A 277 -5.54 15.15 -23.55
N PRO A 278 -6.82 15.11 -23.96
CA PRO A 278 -7.24 15.55 -25.28
C PRO A 278 -6.90 17.02 -25.54
N PRO A 279 -6.73 17.43 -26.81
CA PRO A 279 -6.48 18.82 -27.16
C PRO A 279 -7.48 19.78 -26.52
N GLY A 280 -6.98 20.81 -25.83
CA GLY A 280 -7.79 21.81 -25.14
C GLY A 280 -8.20 21.43 -23.72
N LEU A 281 -7.89 20.22 -23.24
CA LEU A 281 -8.17 19.74 -21.89
C LEU A 281 -6.89 19.60 -21.03
N GLU A 282 -5.76 20.14 -21.45
CA GLU A 282 -4.47 20.02 -20.75
C GLU A 282 -4.49 20.76 -19.39
N VAL A 283 -5.35 21.77 -19.25
CA VAL A 283 -5.38 22.66 -18.09
C VAL A 283 -6.78 22.66 -17.47
N GLY A 284 -6.87 22.30 -16.18
CA GLY A 284 -8.12 22.35 -15.44
C GLY A 284 -9.04 21.14 -15.62
N TYR A 285 -8.60 20.09 -16.33
CA TYR A 285 -9.34 18.85 -16.51
C TYR A 285 -8.55 17.65 -16.03
N VAL A 286 -9.25 16.62 -15.53
CA VAL A 286 -8.66 15.39 -14.98
C VAL A 286 -9.37 14.15 -15.52
N PRO A 287 -8.64 13.05 -15.71
CA PRO A 287 -9.25 11.77 -16.07
C PRO A 287 -9.89 11.12 -14.84
N ILE A 288 -11.12 10.64 -14.96
CA ILE A 288 -11.86 9.93 -13.90
C ILE A 288 -12.33 8.58 -14.45
N ALA A 289 -11.96 7.50 -13.77
CA ALA A 289 -12.41 6.15 -14.10
C ALA A 289 -13.89 5.98 -13.75
N THR A 290 -14.68 5.46 -14.70
CA THR A 290 -16.13 5.21 -14.54
C THR A 290 -16.50 3.74 -14.65
N ARG A 291 -15.59 2.91 -15.19
CA ARG A 291 -15.73 1.46 -15.21
C ARG A 291 -14.37 0.79 -15.17
N GLN A 292 -14.28 -0.35 -14.47
CA GLN A 292 -13.16 -1.28 -14.59
C GLN A 292 -13.70 -2.70 -14.58
N ALA A 293 -13.32 -3.50 -15.57
CA ALA A 293 -13.70 -4.92 -15.66
C ALA A 293 -12.56 -5.74 -16.24
N ALA A 294 -12.62 -7.06 -16.09
CA ALA A 294 -11.78 -7.95 -16.88
C ALA A 294 -11.96 -7.69 -18.38
N LYS A 295 -10.89 -7.84 -19.15
CA LYS A 295 -10.95 -7.82 -20.61
C LYS A 295 -11.79 -9.01 -21.09
N GLU A 296 -12.81 -8.70 -21.88
CA GLU A 296 -13.65 -9.68 -22.59
C GLU A 296 -12.89 -10.31 -23.77
#